data_AF-A0A2D3TCX0-F1
#
_entry.id   AF-A0A2D3TCX0-F1
#
_cell.length_a   1.000
_cell.length_b   1.000
_cell.length_c   1.000
_cell.angle_alpha   90.00
_cell.angle_beta   90.00
_cell.angle_gamma   90.00
#
_symmetry.space_group_name_H-M   'P 1'
#
loop_
_entity.id
_entity.type
_entity.pdbx_description
1 polymer ?
#
loop_
_entity_poly.entity_id
_entity_poly.type
_entity_poly.pdbx_seq_one_letter_code
_entity_poly.pdbx_strand_id
1 'polypeptide(L)'
;MALKNTRCKDPVYHFFLSWPETDSPTVEQIFESARHSLKALGMSDHQYVTAIHRDTDHLHCHVAANRIHPVTYKVADDAYDISKLHKASREMELKYGWTRTNGCHVINENNRIVRSCSKEKSMPDDAKKLEYYSDQESLYGYAVRECRPEISEILKADSIYWERIHAVLIRAGLELKKKGAGLAIYHRAHPEQTPLKASSLHPQLTLSKLVPRIGEFENAPRVMEFKNEQGEVTLTNYMVSSHYDDRLHLRDHQARMTRRLERAEAREELKLRYQTDKKEAKCPSFDAKNRFRTLSMTFRFRRAHVCVAVRDPLMRKLAWHVLAFEREKAMAELRLKLKEERENWYRSPENRRLSYRVWVEQQALKGDKAAISQLRGWAYQAKRDQRTAYLSETVIECAVSDDIEPVELKGYTHHIHRDGAILYKKEGVTQMIDRGETIEMARPFENEGDNMVAGLRLAEQKSGEKRVFSGPREYVEKACSLVRDLNEMGETSLTLTDSLQQKRVCEIRPQDKPAPISFDSPNLTP
;
A
#
# COMPACT_ATOMS: atom_id res chain seq x y z
N MET A 1 -40.32 -12.25 -0.05
CA MET A 1 -41.19 -11.10 0.26
C MET A 1 -40.45 -9.76 0.16
N ALA A 2 -39.20 -9.66 0.63
CA ALA A 2 -38.43 -8.41 0.58
C ALA A 2 -38.19 -7.83 -0.83
N LEU A 3 -37.89 -8.69 -1.82
CA LEU A 3 -37.69 -8.31 -3.23
C LEU A 3 -38.94 -7.72 -3.94
N LYS A 4 -40.13 -7.80 -3.30
CA LYS A 4 -41.38 -7.26 -3.88
C LYS A 4 -41.67 -5.81 -3.44
N ASN A 5 -40.90 -5.25 -2.51
CA ASN A 5 -41.12 -3.90 -1.99
C ASN A 5 -40.39 -2.86 -2.86
N THR A 6 -41.12 -2.07 -3.64
CA THR A 6 -40.57 -1.08 -4.58
C THR A 6 -39.98 0.15 -3.90
N ARG A 7 -40.23 0.36 -2.60
CA ARG A 7 -39.70 1.52 -1.83
C ARG A 7 -38.32 1.28 -1.24
N CYS A 8 -37.88 0.03 -1.13
CA CYS A 8 -36.58 -0.34 -0.59
C CYS A 8 -35.69 -0.86 -1.73
N LYS A 9 -34.70 -0.07 -2.16
CA LYS A 9 -33.80 -0.45 -3.27
C LYS A 9 -32.89 -1.63 -2.92
N ASP A 10 -32.42 -1.68 -1.67
CA ASP A 10 -31.60 -2.76 -1.16
C ASP A 10 -32.20 -3.31 0.14
N PRO A 11 -32.86 -4.49 0.10
CA PRO A 11 -33.52 -5.05 1.27
C PRO A 11 -32.54 -5.66 2.28
N VAL A 12 -31.27 -5.85 1.92
CA VAL A 12 -30.26 -6.42 2.81
C VAL A 12 -29.43 -5.28 3.41
N TYR A 13 -29.23 -5.34 4.71
CA TYR A 13 -28.27 -4.48 5.42
C TYR A 13 -27.13 -5.36 5.90
N HIS A 14 -25.90 -5.02 5.49
CA HIS A 14 -24.71 -5.77 5.83
C HIS A 14 -23.75 -4.88 6.62
N PHE A 15 -23.30 -5.37 7.76
CA PHE A 15 -22.22 -4.77 8.53
C PHE A 15 -21.34 -5.87 9.12
N PHE A 16 -20.18 -5.50 9.64
CA PHE A 16 -19.32 -6.43 10.35
C PHE A 16 -18.83 -5.81 11.66
N LEU A 17 -18.55 -6.68 12.63
CA LEU A 17 -17.90 -6.34 13.88
C LEU A 17 -16.52 -6.98 13.86
N SER A 18 -15.49 -6.23 14.21
CA SER A 18 -14.10 -6.70 14.22
C SER A 18 -13.48 -6.46 15.59
N TRP A 19 -12.70 -7.42 16.08
CA TRP A 19 -11.97 -7.31 17.34
C TRP A 19 -10.47 -7.23 17.08
N PRO A 20 -9.72 -6.40 17.83
CA PRO A 20 -8.25 -6.39 17.79
C PRO A 20 -7.66 -7.75 18.19
N GLU A 21 -6.44 -8.05 17.75
CA GLU A 21 -5.73 -9.29 18.11
C GLU A 21 -5.51 -9.45 19.62
N THR A 22 -5.49 -8.34 20.36
CA THR A 22 -5.36 -8.34 21.82
C THR A 22 -6.59 -8.91 22.52
N ASP A 23 -7.76 -8.90 21.87
CA ASP A 23 -9.02 -9.35 22.43
C ASP A 23 -9.45 -10.68 21.80
N SER A 24 -9.68 -11.70 22.63
CA SER A 24 -10.17 -13.02 22.19
C SER A 24 -11.58 -13.29 22.71
N PRO A 25 -12.63 -12.71 22.09
CA PRO A 25 -14.00 -12.90 22.56
C PRO A 25 -14.49 -14.33 22.29
N THR A 26 -15.30 -14.85 23.21
CA THR A 26 -15.99 -16.12 23.06
C THR A 26 -17.11 -16.02 22.03
N VAL A 27 -17.55 -17.17 21.50
CA VAL A 27 -18.62 -17.24 20.50
C VAL A 27 -19.92 -16.60 21.03
N GLU A 28 -20.23 -16.78 22.30
CA GLU A 28 -21.41 -16.17 22.95
C GLU A 28 -21.32 -14.65 23.00
N GLN A 29 -20.16 -14.10 23.36
CA GLN A 29 -19.92 -12.65 23.39
C GLN A 29 -20.02 -12.02 21.99
N ILE A 30 -19.60 -12.75 20.95
CA ILE A 30 -19.72 -12.31 19.55
C ILE A 30 -21.20 -12.23 19.15
N PHE A 31 -22.00 -13.27 19.44
CA PHE A 31 -23.43 -13.25 19.16
C PHE A 31 -24.17 -12.20 19.98
N GLU A 32 -23.78 -11.99 21.23
CA GLU A 32 -24.35 -10.94 22.07
C GLU A 32 -24.04 -9.55 21.50
N SER A 33 -22.81 -9.31 21.05
CA SER A 33 -22.41 -8.06 20.39
C SER A 33 -23.18 -7.82 19.10
N ALA A 34 -23.41 -8.86 18.30
CA ALA A 34 -24.23 -8.78 17.08
C ALA A 34 -25.69 -8.42 17.41
N ARG A 35 -26.30 -9.07 18.41
CA ARG A 35 -27.68 -8.76 18.86
C ARG A 35 -27.79 -7.35 19.44
N HIS A 36 -26.81 -6.91 20.22
CA HIS A 36 -26.76 -5.56 20.78
C HIS A 36 -26.68 -4.51 19.68
N SER A 37 -25.88 -4.78 18.65
CA SER A 37 -25.75 -3.92 17.47
C SER A 37 -27.06 -3.83 16.67
N LEU A 38 -27.75 -4.96 16.45
CA LEU A 38 -29.07 -4.99 15.81
C LEU A 38 -30.13 -4.23 16.63
N LYS A 39 -30.09 -4.35 17.95
CA LYS A 39 -30.97 -3.59 18.85
C LYS A 39 -30.72 -2.08 18.75
N ALA A 40 -29.46 -1.66 18.71
CA ALA A 40 -29.09 -0.25 18.53
C ALA A 40 -29.56 0.33 17.19
N LEU A 41 -29.67 -0.51 16.16
CA LEU A 41 -30.22 -0.17 14.84
C LEU A 41 -31.76 -0.23 14.78
N GLY A 42 -32.44 -0.65 15.85
CA GLY A 42 -33.90 -0.85 15.85
C GLY A 42 -34.36 -2.06 15.02
N MET A 43 -33.46 -3.03 14.81
CA MET A 43 -33.69 -4.24 14.01
C MET A 43 -33.76 -5.51 14.87
N SER A 44 -34.22 -5.42 16.13
CA SER A 44 -34.29 -6.57 17.05
C SER A 44 -35.17 -7.71 16.55
N ASP A 45 -36.28 -7.37 15.90
CA ASP A 45 -37.30 -8.32 15.43
C ASP A 45 -37.16 -8.64 13.92
N HIS A 46 -36.02 -8.26 13.33
CA HIS A 46 -35.73 -8.48 11.93
C HIS A 46 -35.02 -9.82 11.73
N GLN A 47 -35.24 -10.43 10.56
CA GLN A 47 -34.51 -11.64 10.18
C GLN A 47 -33.04 -11.29 9.93
N TYR A 48 -32.12 -12.02 10.54
CA TYR A 48 -30.69 -11.79 10.36
C TYR A 48 -29.90 -13.10 10.32
N VAL A 49 -28.73 -13.06 9.71
CA VAL A 49 -27.73 -14.13 9.66
C VAL A 49 -26.39 -13.55 10.08
N THR A 50 -25.66 -14.29 10.92
CA THR A 50 -24.32 -13.93 11.37
C THR A 50 -23.32 -15.00 11.01
N ALA A 51 -22.17 -14.62 10.48
CA ALA A 51 -21.07 -15.52 10.13
C ALA A 51 -19.77 -15.04 10.79
N ILE A 52 -19.10 -15.93 11.51
CA ILE A 52 -17.84 -15.63 12.20
C ILE A 52 -16.69 -16.12 11.33
N HIS A 53 -15.74 -15.23 11.03
CA HIS A 53 -14.54 -15.55 10.30
C HIS A 53 -13.32 -15.46 11.23
N ARG A 54 -12.52 -16.53 11.22
CA ARG A 54 -11.26 -16.66 11.99
C ARG A 54 -10.02 -16.78 11.10
N ASP A 55 -10.21 -16.73 9.78
CA ASP A 55 -9.19 -17.03 8.77
C ASP A 55 -8.44 -15.78 8.25
N THR A 56 -8.71 -14.62 8.85
CA THR A 56 -8.09 -13.33 8.51
C THR A 56 -7.38 -12.72 9.72
N ASP A 57 -6.54 -11.70 9.50
CA ASP A 57 -5.71 -11.03 10.50
C ASP A 57 -6.48 -10.60 11.77
N HIS A 58 -7.76 -10.26 11.65
CA HIS A 58 -8.62 -9.96 12.80
C HIS A 58 -9.86 -10.86 12.83
N LEU A 59 -10.20 -11.32 14.03
CA LEU A 59 -11.48 -11.99 14.28
C LEU A 59 -12.60 -11.02 13.93
N HIS A 60 -13.48 -11.42 13.04
CA HIS A 60 -14.61 -10.59 12.65
C HIS A 60 -15.88 -11.41 12.43
N CYS A 61 -17.01 -10.76 12.65
CA CYS A 61 -18.34 -11.33 12.47
C CYS A 61 -19.11 -10.48 11.46
N HIS A 62 -19.50 -11.08 10.35
CA HIS A 62 -20.44 -10.48 9.42
C HIS A 62 -21.86 -10.64 9.94
N VAL A 63 -22.66 -9.59 9.81
CA VAL A 63 -24.08 -9.57 10.13
C VAL A 63 -24.84 -9.09 8.90
N ALA A 64 -25.71 -9.93 8.37
CA ALA A 64 -26.64 -9.59 7.30
C ALA A 64 -28.06 -9.60 7.87
N ALA A 65 -28.72 -8.44 7.89
CA ALA A 65 -30.09 -8.28 8.37
C ALA A 65 -31.03 -7.85 7.24
N ASN A 66 -32.26 -8.33 7.28
CA ASN A 66 -33.32 -7.86 6.39
C ASN A 66 -33.81 -6.48 6.88
N ARG A 67 -33.75 -5.44 6.03
CA ARG A 67 -34.23 -4.10 6.36
C ARG A 67 -35.73 -4.01 6.52
N ILE A 68 -36.48 -4.96 5.95
CA ILE A 68 -37.95 -4.99 6.00
C ILE A 68 -38.36 -5.86 7.18
N HIS A 69 -39.11 -5.25 8.10
CA HIS A 69 -39.65 -5.95 9.25
C HIS A 69 -40.63 -7.06 8.79
N PRO A 70 -40.52 -8.31 9.30
CA PRO A 70 -41.31 -9.44 8.80
C PRO A 70 -42.82 -9.30 9.03
N VAL A 71 -43.23 -8.67 10.13
CA VAL A 71 -44.65 -8.43 10.48
C VAL A 71 -45.20 -7.10 9.96
N THR A 72 -44.53 -5.98 10.25
CA THR A 72 -45.06 -4.64 9.90
C THR A 72 -44.82 -4.24 8.45
N TYR A 73 -43.94 -4.95 7.74
CA TYR A 73 -43.49 -4.65 6.38
C TYR A 73 -42.91 -3.24 6.19
N LYS A 74 -42.59 -2.54 7.29
CA LYS A 74 -41.92 -1.25 7.29
C LYS A 74 -40.40 -1.44 7.15
N VAL A 75 -39.76 -0.46 6.53
CA VAL A 75 -38.30 -0.38 6.43
C VAL A 75 -37.76 0.17 7.74
N ALA A 76 -36.70 -0.44 8.28
CA ALA A 76 -35.99 0.05 9.45
C ALA A 76 -35.31 1.41 9.18
N ASP A 77 -35.27 2.28 10.19
CA ASP A 77 -34.57 3.56 10.12
C ASP A 77 -33.06 3.38 10.36
N ASP A 78 -32.32 3.25 9.25
CA ASP A 78 -30.86 3.14 9.22
C ASP A 78 -30.15 4.50 9.21
N ALA A 79 -30.84 5.61 9.52
CA ALA A 79 -30.19 6.91 9.65
C ALA A 79 -29.10 6.88 10.74
N TYR A 80 -27.93 7.42 10.41
CA TYR A 80 -26.75 7.48 11.29
C TYR A 80 -26.30 6.11 11.83
N ASP A 81 -26.46 5.06 11.03
CA ASP A 81 -26.07 3.68 11.34
C ASP A 81 -24.62 3.56 11.88
N ILE A 82 -23.63 4.15 11.22
CA ILE A 82 -22.22 4.16 11.67
C ILE A 82 -22.11 4.72 13.09
N SER A 83 -22.86 5.78 13.39
CA SER A 83 -22.88 6.42 14.69
C SER A 83 -23.51 5.52 15.76
N LYS A 84 -24.62 4.87 15.44
CA LYS A 84 -25.31 3.90 16.31
C LYS A 84 -24.43 2.68 16.60
N LEU A 85 -23.81 2.11 15.56
CA LEU A 85 -22.92 0.95 15.65
C LEU A 85 -21.66 1.25 16.47
N HIS A 86 -20.96 2.35 16.19
CA HIS A 86 -19.79 2.72 17.01
C HIS A 86 -20.15 2.96 18.47
N LYS A 87 -21.31 3.54 18.78
CA LYS A 87 -21.78 3.68 20.16
C LYS A 87 -22.00 2.31 20.81
N ALA A 88 -22.68 1.40 20.11
CA ALA A 88 -22.90 0.03 20.58
C ALA A 88 -21.58 -0.72 20.82
N SER A 89 -20.58 -0.55 19.96
CA SER A 89 -19.24 -1.12 20.18
C SER A 89 -18.60 -0.61 21.47
N ARG A 90 -18.66 0.71 21.77
CA ARG A 90 -18.13 1.27 23.03
C ARG A 90 -18.87 0.74 24.26
N GLU A 91 -20.17 0.48 24.16
CA GLU A 91 -20.95 -0.15 25.23
C GLU A 91 -20.48 -1.58 25.50
N MET A 92 -20.21 -2.37 24.45
CA MET A 92 -19.69 -3.74 24.59
C MET A 92 -18.24 -3.77 25.11
N GLU A 93 -17.41 -2.83 24.67
CA GLU A 93 -16.04 -2.69 25.17
C GLU A 93 -16.02 -2.38 26.68
N LEU A 94 -16.88 -1.47 27.14
CA LEU A 94 -17.04 -1.19 28.58
C LEU A 94 -17.55 -2.41 29.35
N LYS A 95 -18.46 -3.19 28.75
CA LYS A 95 -19.07 -4.35 29.39
C LYS A 95 -18.08 -5.49 29.63
N TYR A 96 -17.22 -5.79 28.65
CA TYR A 96 -16.29 -6.92 28.74
C TYR A 96 -14.83 -6.51 29.01
N GLY A 97 -14.54 -5.22 29.15
CA GLY A 97 -13.19 -4.72 29.37
C GLY A 97 -12.27 -4.91 28.17
N TRP A 98 -12.82 -4.84 26.95
CA TRP A 98 -12.05 -5.01 25.71
C TRP A 98 -11.23 -3.77 25.37
N THR A 99 -10.27 -3.96 24.46
CA THR A 99 -9.37 -2.93 23.98
C THR A 99 -10.16 -1.79 23.32
N ARG A 100 -9.88 -0.56 23.73
CA ARG A 100 -10.56 0.63 23.21
C ARG A 100 -10.13 0.87 21.76
N THR A 101 -11.06 0.76 20.83
CA THR A 101 -10.79 1.03 19.41
C THR A 101 -11.11 2.48 19.00
N ASN A 102 -10.66 2.90 17.82
CA ASN A 102 -10.96 4.23 17.30
C ASN A 102 -12.38 4.28 16.71
N GLY A 103 -13.07 5.43 16.80
CA GLY A 103 -14.40 5.60 16.20
C GLY A 103 -15.00 6.98 16.43
N CYS A 104 -16.21 7.19 15.90
CA CYS A 104 -16.95 8.44 16.08
C CYS A 104 -17.47 8.65 17.51
N HIS A 105 -17.48 7.61 18.33
CA HIS A 105 -17.68 7.67 19.77
C HIS A 105 -16.44 7.13 20.47
N VAL A 106 -16.01 7.81 21.52
CA VAL A 106 -14.84 7.46 22.34
C VAL A 106 -15.26 7.47 23.80
N ILE A 107 -14.63 6.60 24.59
CA ILE A 107 -14.83 6.52 26.04
C ILE A 107 -13.89 7.54 26.70
N ASN A 108 -14.46 8.54 27.38
CA ASN A 108 -13.69 9.52 28.15
C ASN A 108 -13.06 8.88 29.40
N GLU A 109 -12.16 9.60 30.07
CA GLU A 109 -11.52 9.20 31.34
C GLU A 109 -12.53 8.80 32.42
N ASN A 110 -13.73 9.40 32.42
CA ASN A 110 -14.84 9.09 33.34
C ASN A 110 -15.73 7.92 32.89
N ASN A 111 -15.28 7.05 31.97
CA ASN A 111 -16.03 5.94 31.38
C ASN A 111 -17.38 6.31 30.73
N ARG A 112 -17.54 7.57 30.30
CA ARG A 112 -18.71 8.03 29.55
C ARG A 112 -18.43 7.98 28.06
N ILE A 113 -19.39 7.48 27.29
CA ILE A 113 -19.31 7.44 25.83
C ILE A 113 -19.68 8.82 25.29
N VAL A 114 -18.69 9.52 24.73
CA VAL A 114 -18.86 10.84 24.14
C VAL A 114 -18.55 10.77 22.65
N ARG A 115 -19.21 11.60 21.85
CA ARG A 115 -18.90 11.71 20.43
C ARG A 115 -17.50 12.30 20.27
N SER A 116 -16.63 11.61 19.54
CA SER A 116 -15.31 12.11 19.19
C SER A 116 -15.45 13.38 18.37
N CYS A 117 -15.24 14.52 19.01
CA CYS A 117 -15.02 15.78 18.32
C CYS A 117 -13.54 15.80 17.91
N SER A 118 -13.20 15.17 16.78
CA SER A 118 -11.87 15.41 16.21
C SER A 118 -11.69 16.92 16.07
N LYS A 119 -10.62 17.46 16.64
CA LYS A 119 -10.25 18.87 16.46
C LYS A 119 -10.05 19.19 14.99
N GLU A 120 -9.87 18.19 14.14
CA GLU A 120 -9.53 18.30 12.74
C GLU A 120 -10.56 17.55 11.88
N LYS A 121 -11.06 18.19 10.82
CA LYS A 121 -11.96 17.49 9.90
C LYS A 121 -11.16 16.51 9.06
N SER A 122 -11.73 15.34 8.82
CA SER A 122 -11.17 14.40 7.85
C SER A 122 -11.17 15.03 6.46
N MET A 123 -10.25 14.57 5.61
CA MET A 123 -10.18 14.94 4.20
C MET A 123 -11.55 14.73 3.54
N PRO A 124 -12.04 15.68 2.72
CA PRO A 124 -13.27 15.48 1.95
C PRO A 124 -13.20 14.21 1.10
N ASP A 125 -14.29 13.44 1.04
CA ASP A 125 -14.32 12.16 0.31
C ASP A 125 -13.93 12.32 -1.17
N ASP A 126 -14.31 13.43 -1.80
CA ASP A 126 -13.96 13.71 -3.20
C ASP A 126 -12.46 13.95 -3.38
N ALA A 127 -11.83 14.67 -2.45
CA ALA A 127 -10.37 14.86 -2.42
C ALA A 127 -9.65 13.53 -2.19
N LYS A 128 -10.17 12.71 -1.27
CA LYS A 128 -9.63 11.37 -0.98
C LYS A 128 -9.73 10.44 -2.18
N LYS A 129 -10.85 10.46 -2.90
CA LYS A 129 -11.04 9.69 -4.14
C LYS A 129 -10.11 10.19 -5.24
N LEU A 130 -9.98 11.50 -5.42
CA LEU A 130 -9.08 12.08 -6.42
C LEU A 130 -7.63 11.64 -6.18
N GLU A 131 -7.15 11.81 -4.94
CA GLU A 131 -5.80 11.40 -4.56
C GLU A 131 -5.58 9.89 -4.66
N TYR A 132 -6.59 9.08 -4.35
CA TYR A 132 -6.49 7.61 -4.39
C TYR A 132 -6.57 7.02 -5.81
N TYR A 133 -7.48 7.52 -6.64
CA TYR A 133 -7.75 6.94 -7.97
C TYR A 133 -6.95 7.62 -9.08
N SER A 134 -6.67 8.91 -8.96
CA SER A 134 -5.97 9.70 -9.98
C SER A 134 -4.49 9.92 -9.66
N ASP A 135 -4.03 9.53 -8.47
CA ASP A 135 -2.68 9.81 -7.94
C ASP A 135 -2.31 11.33 -8.03
N GLN A 136 -3.28 12.24 -8.16
CA GLN A 136 -3.10 13.70 -8.29
C GLN A 136 -3.27 14.39 -6.93
N GLU A 137 -2.46 15.42 -6.64
CA GLU A 137 -2.63 16.20 -5.41
C GLU A 137 -3.93 17.00 -5.47
N SER A 138 -4.79 16.86 -4.45
CA SER A 138 -5.99 17.69 -4.36
C SER A 138 -5.65 19.09 -3.83
N LEU A 139 -6.44 20.11 -4.21
CA LEU A 139 -6.31 21.46 -3.66
C LEU A 139 -6.37 21.46 -2.12
N TYR A 140 -7.10 20.50 -1.55
CA TYR A 140 -7.12 20.26 -0.10
C TYR A 140 -5.76 19.78 0.43
N GLY A 141 -5.16 18.77 -0.19
CA GLY A 141 -3.85 18.22 0.19
C GLY A 141 -2.77 19.31 0.15
N TYR A 142 -2.70 20.04 -0.95
CA TYR A 142 -1.78 21.16 -1.13
C TYR A 142 -1.96 22.25 -0.05
N ALA A 143 -3.19 22.75 0.13
CA ALA A 143 -3.48 23.79 1.12
C ALA A 143 -3.17 23.33 2.55
N VAL A 144 -3.41 22.05 2.87
CA VAL A 144 -3.08 21.48 4.18
C VAL A 144 -1.57 21.41 4.40
N ARG A 145 -0.79 21.01 3.39
CA ARG A 145 0.68 20.95 3.50
C ARG A 145 1.30 22.32 3.69
N GLU A 146 0.93 23.27 2.82
CA GLU A 146 1.58 24.58 2.75
C GLU A 146 1.05 25.56 3.80
N CYS A 147 -0.29 25.67 3.95
CA CYS A 147 -0.88 26.78 4.70
C CYS A 147 -1.25 26.42 6.15
N ARG A 148 -1.61 25.16 6.42
CA ARG A 148 -2.13 24.76 7.73
C ARG A 148 -1.17 24.94 8.91
N PRO A 149 0.14 24.61 8.83
CA PRO A 149 1.02 24.77 10.00
C PRO A 149 1.10 26.24 10.41
N GLU A 150 1.33 27.15 9.47
CA GLU A 150 1.41 28.59 9.72
C GLU A 150 0.08 29.18 10.21
N ILE A 151 -1.05 28.80 9.58
CA ILE A 151 -2.38 29.24 10.01
C ILE A 151 -2.70 28.76 11.43
N SER A 152 -2.28 27.55 11.80
CA SER A 152 -2.50 27.01 13.14
C SER A 152 -1.75 27.82 14.20
N GLU A 153 -0.52 28.25 13.90
CA GLU A 153 0.26 29.13 14.78
C GLU A 153 -0.35 30.54 14.89
N ILE A 154 -0.83 31.12 13.77
CA ILE A 154 -1.51 32.41 13.77
C ILE A 154 -2.78 32.36 14.65
N LEU A 155 -3.55 31.28 14.58
CA LEU A 155 -4.82 31.17 15.30
C LEU A 155 -4.67 30.86 16.80
N LYS A 156 -3.50 30.34 17.21
CA LYS A 156 -3.12 30.19 18.62
C LYS A 156 -2.69 31.51 19.26
N ALA A 157 -2.19 32.46 18.47
CA ALA A 157 -1.77 33.76 18.99
C ALA A 157 -2.96 34.60 19.50
N ASP A 158 -2.70 35.48 20.47
CA ASP A 158 -3.70 36.37 21.07
C ASP A 158 -4.08 37.54 20.15
N SER A 159 -3.16 38.00 19.30
CA SER A 159 -3.37 39.06 18.32
C SER A 159 -3.47 38.51 16.89
N ILE A 160 -4.67 38.58 16.32
CA ILE A 160 -4.99 38.00 15.01
C ILE A 160 -5.57 39.10 14.10
N TYR A 161 -5.03 39.18 12.88
CA TYR A 161 -5.44 40.13 11.85
C TYR A 161 -5.72 39.40 10.53
N TRP A 162 -6.67 39.89 9.74
CA TRP A 162 -7.01 39.30 8.43
C TRP A 162 -5.82 39.29 7.47
N GLU A 163 -5.01 40.34 7.49
CA GLU A 163 -3.81 40.48 6.65
C GLU A 163 -2.83 39.31 6.82
N ARG A 164 -2.63 38.81 8.04
CA ARG A 164 -1.72 37.68 8.29
C ARG A 164 -2.23 36.39 7.67
N ILE A 165 -3.53 36.14 7.72
CA ILE A 165 -4.16 34.96 7.12
C ILE A 165 -4.08 35.06 5.60
N HIS A 166 -4.38 36.24 5.05
CA HIS A 166 -4.28 36.51 3.62
C HIS A 166 -2.85 36.36 3.11
N ALA A 167 -1.84 36.84 3.85
CA ALA A 167 -0.43 36.73 3.46
C ALA A 167 0.04 35.27 3.31
N VAL A 168 -0.36 34.37 4.21
CA VAL A 168 -0.03 32.94 4.12
C VAL A 168 -0.69 32.30 2.89
N LEU A 169 -1.97 32.60 2.65
CA LEU A 169 -2.68 32.06 1.50
C LEU A 169 -2.12 32.62 0.19
N ILE A 170 -1.82 33.92 0.13
CA ILE A 170 -1.23 34.58 -1.04
C ILE A 170 0.13 33.98 -1.38
N ARG A 171 0.96 33.67 -0.37
CA ARG A 171 2.27 33.03 -0.55
C ARG A 171 2.15 31.67 -1.24
N ALA A 172 1.09 30.93 -0.97
CA ALA A 172 0.75 29.65 -1.60
C ALA A 172 -0.09 29.80 -2.89
N GLY A 173 -0.25 31.01 -3.44
CA GLY A 173 -1.07 31.21 -4.64
C GLY A 173 -2.58 31.04 -4.42
N LEU A 174 -3.05 31.09 -3.17
CA LEU A 174 -4.45 30.95 -2.77
C LEU A 174 -5.06 32.29 -2.34
N GLU A 175 -6.38 32.39 -2.40
CA GLU A 175 -7.14 33.58 -2.01
C GLU A 175 -8.36 33.21 -1.17
N LEU A 176 -8.60 33.95 -0.08
CA LEU A 176 -9.77 33.76 0.78
C LEU A 176 -10.90 34.71 0.38
N LYS A 177 -12.07 34.16 0.05
CA LYS A 177 -13.28 34.93 -0.31
C LYS A 177 -14.49 34.51 0.51
N LYS A 178 -15.43 35.44 0.64
CA LYS A 178 -16.75 35.18 1.23
C LYS A 178 -17.64 34.46 0.21
N LYS A 179 -18.21 33.31 0.58
CA LYS A 179 -19.15 32.55 -0.25
C LYS A 179 -20.40 32.24 0.58
N GLY A 180 -21.46 33.02 0.35
CA GLY A 180 -22.68 32.97 1.16
C GLY A 180 -22.40 33.30 2.63
N ALA A 181 -22.86 32.43 3.54
CA ALA A 181 -22.63 32.58 4.98
C ALA A 181 -21.24 32.08 5.47
N GLY A 182 -20.36 31.65 4.56
CA GLY A 182 -19.07 31.04 4.89
C GLY A 182 -17.88 31.64 4.16
N LEU A 183 -16.71 31.04 4.40
CA LEU A 183 -15.43 31.37 3.75
C LEU A 183 -15.01 30.21 2.83
N ALA A 184 -14.47 30.57 1.67
CA ALA A 184 -13.95 29.64 0.68
C ALA A 184 -12.59 30.11 0.16
N ILE A 185 -11.71 29.14 -0.12
CA ILE A 185 -10.34 29.33 -0.59
C ILE A 185 -10.34 29.00 -2.09
N TYR A 186 -9.86 29.95 -2.88
CA TYR A 186 -9.78 29.88 -4.33
C TYR A 186 -8.32 29.81 -4.76
N HIS A 187 -8.06 29.12 -5.87
CA HIS A 187 -6.77 29.23 -6.55
C HIS A 187 -6.71 30.55 -7.33
N ARG A 188 -5.61 31.31 -7.20
CA ARG A 188 -5.51 32.64 -7.80
C ARG A 188 -5.33 32.60 -9.32
N ALA A 189 -4.55 31.65 -9.83
CA ALA A 189 -4.32 31.53 -11.27
C ALA A 189 -5.49 30.86 -12.01
N HIS A 190 -6.24 29.99 -11.34
CA HIS A 190 -7.38 29.27 -11.90
C HIS A 190 -8.64 29.42 -11.02
N PRO A 191 -9.32 30.57 -11.08
CA PRO A 191 -10.52 30.82 -10.27
C PRO A 191 -11.72 29.95 -10.65
N GLU A 192 -11.67 29.28 -11.82
CA GLU A 192 -12.70 28.36 -12.31
C GLU A 192 -12.71 27.01 -11.57
N GLN A 193 -11.61 26.66 -10.89
CA GLN A 193 -11.50 25.42 -10.14
C GLN A 193 -12.47 25.40 -8.94
N THR A 194 -12.92 24.20 -8.56
CA THR A 194 -13.81 24.02 -7.42
C THR A 194 -13.15 24.55 -6.13
N PRO A 195 -13.72 25.58 -5.48
CA PRO A 195 -13.08 26.20 -4.33
C PRO A 195 -13.17 25.32 -3.09
N LEU A 196 -12.11 25.36 -2.28
CA LEU A 196 -12.04 24.63 -1.02
C LEU A 196 -12.79 25.38 0.09
N LYS A 197 -13.65 24.68 0.84
CA LYS A 197 -14.29 25.26 2.03
C LYS A 197 -13.24 25.57 3.11
N ALA A 198 -13.16 26.82 3.59
CA ALA A 198 -12.10 27.22 4.53
C ALA A 198 -12.13 26.42 5.85
N SER A 199 -13.33 26.07 6.33
CA SER A 199 -13.48 25.24 7.53
C SER A 199 -12.98 23.80 7.38
N SER A 200 -12.68 23.36 6.16
CA SER A 200 -12.06 22.06 5.87
C SER A 200 -10.55 22.14 6.07
N LEU A 201 -9.91 23.24 5.66
CA LEU A 201 -8.48 23.49 5.93
C LEU A 201 -8.21 23.58 7.43
N HIS A 202 -9.00 24.41 8.15
CA HIS A 202 -8.90 24.53 9.60
C HIS A 202 -10.27 24.86 10.23
N PRO A 203 -10.72 24.17 11.30
CA PRO A 203 -12.08 24.31 11.84
C PRO A 203 -12.37 25.65 12.55
N GLN A 204 -11.35 26.47 12.79
CA GLN A 204 -11.55 27.85 13.28
C GLN A 204 -11.72 28.87 12.15
N LEU A 205 -11.46 28.50 10.88
CA LEU A 205 -11.66 29.38 9.70
C LEU A 205 -13.14 29.47 9.30
N THR A 206 -13.95 30.01 10.20
CA THR A 206 -15.39 30.25 10.00
C THR A 206 -15.73 31.65 10.50
N LEU A 207 -16.59 32.37 9.78
CA LEU A 207 -17.00 33.73 10.17
C LEU A 207 -17.48 33.81 11.62
N SER A 208 -18.27 32.84 12.08
CA SER A 208 -18.78 32.81 13.47
C SER A 208 -17.70 32.73 14.55
N LYS A 209 -16.50 32.24 14.23
CA LYS A 209 -15.38 32.11 15.17
C LYS A 209 -14.35 33.22 15.01
N LEU A 210 -14.17 33.73 13.80
CA LEU A 210 -13.17 34.76 13.48
C LEU A 210 -13.71 36.17 13.74
N VAL A 211 -14.98 36.45 13.41
CA VAL A 211 -15.56 37.80 13.58
C VAL A 211 -15.50 38.28 15.03
N PRO A 212 -15.81 37.45 16.06
CA PRO A 212 -15.65 37.88 17.45
C PRO A 212 -14.20 38.15 17.90
N ARG A 213 -13.20 37.60 17.19
CA ARG A 213 -11.78 37.71 17.56
C ARG A 213 -11.01 38.77 16.76
N ILE A 214 -11.36 38.95 15.49
CA ILE A 214 -10.62 39.75 14.50
C ILE A 214 -11.42 40.98 14.05
N GLY A 215 -12.75 40.93 14.11
CA GLY A 215 -13.65 41.96 13.56
C GLY A 215 -14.28 41.54 12.23
N GLU A 216 -14.92 42.50 11.55
CA GLU A 216 -15.58 42.24 10.26
C GLU A 216 -14.60 41.73 9.20
N PHE A 217 -15.10 40.93 8.25
CA PHE A 217 -14.26 40.29 7.24
C PHE A 217 -13.71 41.30 6.22
N GLU A 218 -12.39 41.33 6.06
CA GLU A 218 -11.69 42.10 5.03
C GLU A 218 -11.30 41.21 3.85
N ASN A 219 -11.46 41.74 2.63
CA ASN A 219 -11.02 41.05 1.42
C ASN A 219 -9.49 40.98 1.34
N ALA A 220 -8.98 39.98 0.61
CA ALA A 220 -7.54 39.85 0.39
C ALA A 220 -6.97 41.12 -0.28
N PRO A 221 -5.78 41.59 0.15
CA PRO A 221 -5.13 42.74 -0.49
C PRO A 221 -4.83 42.44 -1.95
N ARG A 222 -4.99 43.45 -2.81
CA ARG A 222 -4.71 43.30 -4.25
C ARG A 222 -3.22 43.09 -4.46
N VAL A 223 -2.84 41.92 -4.93
CA VAL A 223 -1.46 41.62 -5.29
C VAL A 223 -1.17 42.29 -6.63
N MET A 224 -0.23 43.23 -6.63
CA MET A 224 0.24 43.92 -7.82
C MET A 224 1.44 43.16 -8.39
N GLU A 225 1.36 42.80 -9.67
CA GLU A 225 2.47 42.25 -10.43
C GLU A 225 3.12 43.39 -11.23
N PHE A 226 4.38 43.66 -10.96
CA PHE A 226 5.19 44.55 -11.77
C PHE A 226 5.84 43.71 -12.87
N LYS A 227 5.52 44.02 -14.13
CA LYS A 227 6.03 43.30 -15.31
C LYS A 227 7.06 44.14 -16.04
N ASN A 228 8.09 43.49 -16.58
CA ASN A 228 9.06 44.12 -17.48
C ASN A 228 8.45 44.37 -18.87
N GLU A 229 9.18 45.11 -19.72
CA GLU A 229 8.81 45.41 -21.12
C GLU A 229 8.57 44.13 -21.97
N GLN A 230 9.09 42.97 -21.52
CA GLN A 230 8.91 41.66 -22.15
C GLN A 230 7.72 40.86 -21.60
N GLY A 231 6.95 41.41 -20.65
CA GLY A 231 5.78 40.78 -20.05
C GLY A 231 6.05 39.83 -18.88
N GLU A 232 7.32 39.65 -18.50
CA GLU A 232 7.74 38.82 -17.36
C GLU A 232 7.56 39.56 -16.03
N VAL A 233 7.05 38.86 -15.00
CA VAL A 233 6.81 39.44 -13.66
C VAL A 233 8.14 39.58 -12.92
N THR A 234 8.57 40.82 -12.64
CA THR A 234 9.81 41.14 -11.94
C THR A 234 9.65 41.31 -10.45
N LEU A 235 8.54 41.90 -10.01
CA LEU A 235 8.30 42.13 -8.58
C LEU A 235 6.83 41.90 -8.26
N THR A 236 6.55 41.28 -7.11
CA THR A 236 5.21 41.17 -6.55
C THR A 236 5.21 41.78 -5.16
N ASN A 237 4.16 42.51 -4.80
CA ASN A 237 4.04 43.11 -3.46
C ASN A 237 3.94 42.03 -2.34
N TYR A 238 3.65 40.78 -2.71
CA TYR A 238 3.67 39.62 -1.83
C TYR A 238 4.46 38.50 -2.50
N MET A 239 5.47 37.98 -1.82
CA MET A 239 6.29 36.87 -2.31
C MET A 239 5.44 35.60 -2.41
N VAL A 240 5.22 35.13 -3.64
CA VAL A 240 4.61 33.82 -3.92
C VAL A 240 5.74 32.79 -3.93
N SER A 241 5.76 31.87 -2.96
CA SER A 241 6.80 30.85 -2.85
C SER A 241 6.39 29.52 -3.48
N SER A 242 5.10 29.22 -3.49
CA SER A 242 4.57 27.97 -4.06
C SER A 242 3.28 28.25 -4.84
N HIS A 243 3.06 27.44 -5.87
CA HIS A 243 1.83 27.44 -6.66
C HIS A 243 1.26 26.02 -6.66
N TYR A 244 -0.07 25.93 -6.67
CA TYR A 244 -0.74 24.66 -6.86
C TYR A 244 -0.77 24.32 -8.35
N ASP A 245 -0.40 23.10 -8.70
CA ASP A 245 -0.51 22.58 -10.06
C ASP A 245 -1.25 21.24 -10.04
N ASP A 246 -2.46 21.24 -10.62
CA ASP A 246 -3.35 20.07 -10.74
C ASP A 246 -2.70 18.92 -11.53
N ARG A 247 -1.64 19.18 -12.29
CA ARG A 247 -0.89 18.16 -13.05
C ARG A 247 0.13 17.43 -12.20
N LEU A 248 0.43 17.91 -10.99
CA LEU A 248 1.39 17.28 -10.09
C LEU A 248 0.76 16.09 -9.36
N HIS A 249 1.41 14.93 -9.50
CA HIS A 249 1.05 13.73 -8.76
C HIS A 249 1.46 13.86 -7.28
N LEU A 250 0.57 13.48 -6.34
CA LEU A 250 0.82 13.53 -4.88
C LEU A 250 2.07 12.73 -4.45
N ARG A 251 2.54 11.83 -5.33
CA ARG A 251 3.60 10.86 -5.08
C ARG A 251 4.86 11.05 -5.92
N ASP A 252 5.08 12.22 -6.50
CA ASP A 252 6.30 12.44 -7.24
C ASP A 252 6.86 13.84 -7.09
N HIS A 253 8.17 13.95 -7.18
CA HIS A 253 8.71 15.15 -7.81
C HIS A 253 9.66 14.86 -8.97
N GLN A 254 9.85 13.60 -9.38
CA GLN A 254 10.23 13.10 -10.73
C GLN A 254 11.01 11.78 -10.63
N ALA A 255 11.94 11.66 -9.69
CA ALA A 255 12.82 10.49 -9.60
C ALA A 255 12.13 9.23 -9.06
N ARG A 256 10.97 9.35 -8.39
CA ARG A 256 10.24 8.19 -7.86
C ARG A 256 9.26 7.61 -8.87
N MET A 257 8.59 8.41 -9.70
CA MET A 257 7.75 7.83 -10.75
C MET A 257 8.47 7.44 -12.01
N THR A 258 9.62 8.02 -12.37
CA THR A 258 10.47 7.39 -13.39
C THR A 258 10.76 5.95 -13.01
N ARG A 259 11.25 5.71 -11.78
CA ARG A 259 11.51 4.36 -11.27
C ARG A 259 10.24 3.51 -11.14
N ARG A 260 9.07 4.10 -10.88
CA ARG A 260 7.80 3.33 -10.82
C ARG A 260 7.33 2.92 -12.21
N LEU A 261 7.43 3.80 -13.19
CA LEU A 261 7.09 3.55 -14.59
C LEU A 261 8.07 2.52 -15.17
N GLU A 262 9.38 2.72 -14.98
CA GLU A 262 10.41 1.75 -15.36
C GLU A 262 10.14 0.37 -14.73
N ARG A 263 9.76 0.30 -13.45
CA ARG A 263 9.34 -0.96 -12.81
C ARG A 263 8.07 -1.54 -13.41
N ALA A 264 7.08 -0.72 -13.75
CA ALA A 264 5.83 -1.18 -14.35
C ALA A 264 6.08 -1.74 -15.75
N GLU A 265 6.87 -1.03 -16.56
CA GLU A 265 7.31 -1.45 -17.89
C GLU A 265 8.13 -2.74 -17.82
N ALA A 266 9.12 -2.82 -16.93
CA ALA A 266 9.92 -4.03 -16.73
C ALA A 266 9.07 -5.24 -16.30
N ARG A 267 8.03 -5.04 -15.48
CA ARG A 267 7.09 -6.10 -15.09
C ARG A 267 6.19 -6.54 -16.24
N GLU A 268 5.69 -5.60 -17.03
CA GLU A 268 4.90 -5.92 -18.22
C GLU A 268 5.76 -6.65 -19.28
N GLU A 269 6.99 -6.21 -19.49
CA GLU A 269 7.95 -6.89 -20.35
C GLU A 269 8.22 -8.33 -19.86
N LEU A 270 8.46 -8.52 -18.56
CA LEU A 270 8.65 -9.85 -17.96
C LEU A 270 7.42 -10.75 -18.16
N LYS A 271 6.21 -10.21 -18.03
CA LYS A 271 4.97 -10.94 -18.31
C LYS A 271 4.85 -11.29 -19.79
N LEU A 272 5.20 -10.37 -20.69
CA LEU A 272 5.20 -10.61 -22.14
C LEU A 272 6.19 -11.71 -22.50
N ARG A 273 7.41 -11.69 -21.96
CA ARG A 273 8.40 -12.77 -22.10
C ARG A 273 7.83 -14.12 -21.64
N TYR A 274 7.19 -14.18 -20.47
CA TYR A 274 6.51 -15.39 -20.00
C TYR A 274 5.37 -15.85 -20.94
N GLN A 275 4.60 -14.92 -21.49
CA GLN A 275 3.54 -15.27 -22.45
C GLN A 275 4.10 -15.83 -23.76
N THR A 276 5.21 -15.27 -24.23
CA THR A 276 5.93 -15.75 -25.41
C THR A 276 6.50 -17.15 -25.16
N ASP A 277 7.24 -17.35 -24.07
CA ASP A 277 7.74 -18.68 -23.64
C ASP A 277 6.59 -19.70 -23.54
N LYS A 278 5.44 -19.28 -23.00
CA LYS A 278 4.25 -20.14 -22.87
C LYS A 278 3.61 -20.49 -24.20
N LYS A 279 3.69 -19.61 -25.21
CA LYS A 279 3.21 -19.87 -26.58
C LYS A 279 4.20 -20.75 -27.36
N GLU A 280 5.49 -20.53 -27.18
CA GLU A 280 6.56 -21.29 -27.83
C GLU A 280 6.74 -22.69 -27.26
N ALA A 281 6.42 -22.88 -25.98
CA ALA A 281 6.37 -24.18 -25.33
C ALA A 281 5.46 -25.15 -26.11
N LYS A 282 6.09 -26.02 -26.90
CA LYS A 282 5.43 -27.00 -27.77
C LYS A 282 4.62 -27.97 -26.92
N CYS A 283 3.29 -27.78 -26.92
CA CYS A 283 2.38 -28.82 -26.47
C CYS A 283 2.09 -29.74 -27.65
N PRO A 284 2.37 -31.05 -27.57
CA PRO A 284 1.88 -31.98 -28.57
C PRO A 284 0.37 -31.85 -28.70
N SER A 285 -0.11 -31.75 -29.93
CA SER A 285 -1.54 -31.87 -30.19
C SER A 285 -1.92 -33.34 -30.00
N PHE A 286 -2.57 -33.67 -28.89
CA PHE A 286 -3.14 -35.02 -28.66
C PHE A 286 -4.35 -35.33 -29.56
N ASP A 287 -4.66 -34.42 -30.50
CA ASP A 287 -5.75 -34.50 -31.48
C ASP A 287 -7.11 -34.98 -30.92
N ALA A 288 -7.39 -34.62 -29.66
CA ALA A 288 -8.55 -35.11 -28.93
C ALA A 288 -9.87 -34.81 -29.66
N LYS A 289 -9.97 -33.61 -30.27
CA LYS A 289 -11.17 -33.16 -30.97
C LYS A 289 -11.51 -34.06 -32.16
N ASN A 290 -10.53 -34.40 -33.00
CA ASN A 290 -10.78 -35.27 -34.14
C ASN A 290 -11.05 -36.70 -33.68
N ARG A 291 -10.34 -37.22 -32.67
CA ARG A 291 -10.60 -38.55 -32.10
C ARG A 291 -12.04 -38.71 -31.59
N PHE A 292 -12.54 -37.74 -30.82
CA PHE A 292 -13.95 -37.75 -30.38
C PHE A 292 -14.93 -37.59 -31.53
N ARG A 293 -14.60 -36.78 -32.55
CA ARG A 293 -15.41 -36.63 -33.75
C ARG A 293 -15.52 -37.95 -34.52
N THR A 294 -14.40 -38.62 -34.78
CA THR A 294 -14.35 -39.91 -35.45
C THR A 294 -15.18 -40.94 -34.69
N LEU A 295 -15.00 -41.05 -33.36
CA LEU A 295 -15.79 -41.96 -32.53
C LEU A 295 -17.29 -41.66 -32.58
N SER A 296 -17.67 -40.38 -32.53
CA SER A 296 -19.08 -40.00 -32.65
C SER A 296 -19.65 -40.36 -34.03
N MET A 297 -18.84 -40.24 -35.07
CA MET A 297 -19.21 -40.60 -36.44
C MET A 297 -19.40 -42.11 -36.60
N THR A 298 -18.53 -42.95 -36.01
CA THR A 298 -18.69 -44.42 -36.06
C THR A 298 -19.99 -44.87 -35.40
N PHE A 299 -20.35 -44.33 -34.23
CA PHE A 299 -21.62 -44.66 -33.57
C PHE A 299 -22.84 -44.11 -34.32
N ARG A 300 -22.71 -42.98 -35.03
CA ARG A 300 -23.77 -42.48 -35.93
C ARG A 300 -24.03 -43.47 -37.07
N PHE A 301 -22.98 -44.01 -37.70
CA PHE A 301 -23.12 -45.05 -38.73
C PHE A 301 -23.73 -46.34 -38.17
N ARG A 302 -23.28 -46.81 -36.99
CA ARG A 302 -23.85 -48.00 -36.33
C ARG A 302 -25.34 -47.83 -36.01
N ARG A 303 -25.75 -46.65 -35.54
CA ARG A 303 -27.16 -46.35 -35.28
C ARG A 303 -27.99 -46.36 -36.57
N ALA A 304 -27.47 -45.79 -37.66
CA ALA A 304 -28.12 -45.84 -38.97
C ALA A 304 -28.27 -47.29 -39.48
N HIS A 305 -27.24 -48.13 -39.29
CA HIS A 305 -27.29 -49.55 -39.64
C HIS A 305 -28.38 -50.29 -38.85
N VAL A 306 -28.52 -50.05 -37.54
CA VAL A 306 -29.59 -50.65 -36.72
C VAL A 306 -30.99 -50.26 -37.21
N CYS A 307 -31.17 -49.03 -37.69
CA CYS A 307 -32.45 -48.60 -38.27
C CYS A 307 -32.83 -49.42 -39.52
N VAL A 308 -31.84 -49.84 -40.31
CA VAL A 308 -32.05 -50.64 -41.53
C VAL A 308 -32.18 -52.13 -41.22
N ALA A 309 -31.34 -52.65 -40.32
CA ALA A 309 -31.25 -54.08 -40.03
C ALA A 309 -32.40 -54.61 -39.13
N VAL A 310 -32.87 -53.82 -38.17
CA VAL A 310 -33.87 -54.27 -37.19
C VAL A 310 -35.26 -53.71 -37.54
N ARG A 311 -36.15 -54.58 -38.03
CA ARG A 311 -37.51 -54.20 -38.44
C ARG A 311 -38.49 -54.02 -37.27
N ASP A 312 -38.38 -54.86 -36.23
CA ASP A 312 -39.24 -54.76 -35.04
C ASP A 312 -38.94 -53.48 -34.22
N PRO A 313 -39.94 -52.62 -33.95
CA PRO A 313 -39.78 -51.40 -33.16
C PRO A 313 -39.23 -51.60 -31.74
N LEU A 314 -39.60 -52.68 -31.06
CA LEU A 314 -39.20 -52.95 -29.66
C LEU A 314 -37.73 -53.36 -29.59
N MET A 315 -37.32 -54.28 -30.47
CA MET A 315 -35.93 -54.68 -30.62
C MET A 315 -35.03 -53.53 -31.08
N ARG A 316 -35.55 -52.62 -31.93
CA ARG A 316 -34.81 -51.42 -32.36
C ARG A 316 -34.54 -50.46 -31.20
N LYS A 317 -35.52 -50.26 -30.29
CA LYS A 317 -35.32 -49.46 -29.08
C LYS A 317 -34.26 -50.07 -28.16
N LEU A 318 -34.32 -51.38 -27.92
CA LEU A 318 -33.31 -52.11 -27.14
C LEU A 318 -31.91 -51.94 -27.76
N ALA A 319 -31.77 -52.14 -29.07
CA ALA A 319 -30.51 -51.95 -29.78
C ALA A 319 -29.97 -50.51 -29.69
N TRP A 320 -30.84 -49.49 -29.67
CA TRP A 320 -30.42 -48.11 -29.44
C TRP A 320 -29.90 -47.87 -28.02
N HIS A 321 -30.53 -48.44 -27.00
CA HIS A 321 -30.05 -48.33 -25.62
C HIS A 321 -28.69 -49.01 -25.45
N VAL A 322 -28.50 -50.20 -26.04
CA VAL A 322 -27.21 -50.90 -26.06
C VAL A 322 -26.14 -50.05 -26.76
N LEU A 323 -26.41 -49.52 -27.95
CA LEU A 323 -25.47 -48.63 -28.66
C LEU A 323 -25.18 -47.34 -27.90
N ALA A 324 -26.17 -46.78 -27.18
CA ALA A 324 -25.97 -45.59 -26.36
C ALA A 324 -25.01 -45.88 -25.20
N PHE A 325 -25.19 -47.02 -24.52
CA PHE A 325 -24.30 -47.49 -23.47
C PHE A 325 -22.88 -47.77 -24.00
N GLU A 326 -22.75 -48.47 -25.13
CA GLU A 326 -21.46 -48.72 -25.78
C GLU A 326 -20.74 -47.42 -26.17
N ARG A 327 -21.49 -46.43 -26.66
CA ARG A 327 -20.95 -45.11 -27.00
C ARG A 327 -20.40 -44.41 -25.76
N GLU A 328 -21.14 -44.44 -24.64
CA GLU A 328 -20.68 -43.84 -23.39
C GLU A 328 -19.44 -44.54 -22.85
N LYS A 329 -19.41 -45.87 -22.89
CA LYS A 329 -18.24 -46.67 -22.52
C LYS A 329 -17.03 -46.29 -23.38
N ALA A 330 -17.18 -46.26 -24.71
CA ALA A 330 -16.10 -45.92 -25.62
C ALA A 330 -15.62 -44.46 -25.46
N MET A 331 -16.52 -43.52 -25.17
CA MET A 331 -16.15 -42.14 -24.84
C MET A 331 -15.38 -42.06 -23.51
N ALA A 332 -15.77 -42.85 -22.50
CA ALA A 332 -15.07 -42.92 -21.23
C ALA A 332 -13.67 -43.52 -21.39
N GLU A 333 -13.52 -44.61 -22.14
CA GLU A 333 -12.22 -45.21 -22.46
C GLU A 333 -11.31 -44.23 -23.22
N LEU A 334 -11.84 -43.47 -24.18
CA LEU A 334 -11.07 -42.46 -24.90
C LEU A 334 -10.63 -41.31 -23.97
N ARG A 335 -11.46 -40.91 -23.01
CA ARG A 335 -11.07 -39.92 -21.99
C ARG A 335 -9.92 -40.44 -21.12
N LEU A 336 -9.98 -41.71 -20.70
CA LEU A 336 -8.91 -42.33 -19.90
C LEU A 336 -7.60 -42.42 -20.68
N LYS A 337 -7.63 -42.89 -21.93
CA LYS A 337 -6.43 -42.94 -22.79
C LYS A 337 -5.79 -41.56 -23.00
N LEU A 338 -6.61 -40.54 -23.31
CA LEU A 338 -6.11 -39.17 -23.44
C LEU A 338 -5.55 -38.61 -22.13
N LYS A 339 -6.07 -39.05 -20.98
CA LYS A 339 -5.55 -38.69 -19.67
C LYS A 339 -4.18 -39.32 -19.42
N GLU A 340 -4.04 -40.61 -19.69
CA GLU A 340 -2.76 -41.35 -19.57
C GLU A 340 -1.69 -40.80 -20.51
N GLU A 341 -2.02 -40.53 -21.77
CA GLU A 341 -1.11 -39.92 -22.75
C GLU A 341 -0.59 -38.56 -22.26
N ARG A 342 -1.48 -37.72 -21.69
CA ARG A 342 -1.11 -36.43 -21.10
C ARG A 342 -0.25 -36.59 -19.86
N GLU A 343 -0.63 -37.47 -18.94
CA GLU A 343 0.15 -37.73 -17.72
C GLU A 343 1.55 -38.22 -18.07
N ASN A 344 1.68 -39.13 -19.03
CA ASN A 344 2.98 -39.62 -19.49
C ASN A 344 3.84 -38.50 -20.08
N TRP A 345 3.24 -37.60 -20.87
CA TRP A 345 3.95 -36.44 -21.41
C TRP A 345 4.42 -35.46 -20.31
N TYR A 346 3.57 -35.18 -19.31
CA TYR A 346 3.88 -34.27 -18.22
C TYR A 346 4.80 -34.85 -17.15
N ARG A 347 5.07 -36.17 -17.14
CA ARG A 347 6.06 -36.79 -16.24
C ARG A 347 7.47 -36.30 -16.52
N SER A 348 7.81 -35.99 -17.78
CA SER A 348 9.12 -35.42 -18.11
C SER A 348 9.22 -33.98 -17.58
N PRO A 349 10.23 -33.65 -16.75
CA PRO A 349 10.37 -32.30 -16.16
C PRO A 349 10.41 -31.17 -17.19
N GLU A 350 11.01 -31.43 -18.36
CA GLU A 350 11.13 -30.49 -19.48
C GLU A 350 9.78 -30.08 -20.08
N ASN A 351 8.80 -30.99 -20.02
CA ASN A 351 7.47 -30.79 -20.62
C ASN A 351 6.47 -30.16 -19.65
N ARG A 352 6.86 -29.99 -18.39
CA ARG A 352 5.99 -29.40 -17.38
C ARG A 352 5.95 -27.89 -17.58
N ARG A 353 4.75 -27.38 -17.86
CA ARG A 353 4.54 -25.92 -17.95
C ARG A 353 4.90 -25.30 -16.61
N LEU A 354 5.91 -24.43 -16.62
CA LEU A 354 6.30 -23.69 -15.45
C LEU A 354 5.19 -22.69 -15.09
N SER A 355 4.82 -22.67 -13.81
CA SER A 355 4.01 -21.59 -13.25
C SER A 355 4.77 -20.28 -13.40
N TYR A 356 4.06 -19.16 -13.55
CA TYR A 356 4.68 -17.83 -13.67
C TYR A 356 5.71 -17.60 -12.56
N ARG A 357 5.39 -17.98 -11.32
CA ARG A 357 6.31 -17.85 -10.18
C ARG A 357 7.60 -18.66 -10.34
N VAL A 358 7.49 -19.94 -10.72
CA VAL A 358 8.65 -20.82 -10.90
C VAL A 358 9.50 -20.37 -12.08
N TRP A 359 8.87 -19.87 -13.14
CA TRP A 359 9.58 -19.30 -14.29
C TRP A 359 10.34 -18.03 -13.90
N VAL A 360 9.71 -17.13 -13.11
CA VAL A 360 10.38 -15.94 -12.57
C VAL A 360 11.54 -16.32 -11.65
N GLU A 361 11.41 -17.36 -10.81
CA GLU A 361 12.54 -17.87 -10.00
C GLU A 361 13.72 -18.31 -10.87
N GLN A 362 13.47 -19.00 -11.98
CA GLN A 362 14.53 -19.40 -12.92
C GLN A 362 15.18 -18.20 -13.62
N GLN A 363 14.41 -17.17 -13.99
CA GLN A 363 14.97 -15.95 -14.58
C GLN A 363 15.76 -15.13 -13.54
N ALA A 364 15.30 -15.10 -12.30
CA ALA A 364 16.04 -14.46 -11.21
C ALA A 364 17.39 -15.16 -10.96
N LEU A 365 17.44 -16.50 -10.99
CA LEU A 365 18.70 -17.26 -10.89
C LEU A 365 19.68 -16.97 -12.02
N LYS A 366 19.19 -16.52 -13.19
CA LYS A 366 20.03 -16.04 -14.30
C LYS A 366 20.50 -14.59 -14.13
N GLY A 367 20.05 -13.90 -13.07
CA GLY A 367 20.40 -12.51 -12.78
C GLY A 367 19.46 -11.45 -13.37
N ASP A 368 18.26 -11.81 -13.84
CA ASP A 368 17.33 -10.84 -14.44
C ASP A 368 16.75 -9.87 -13.38
N LYS A 369 17.01 -8.56 -13.54
CA LYS A 369 16.54 -7.48 -12.66
C LYS A 369 15.03 -7.49 -12.47
N ALA A 370 14.29 -7.63 -13.57
CA ALA A 370 12.83 -7.57 -13.54
C ALA A 370 12.26 -8.75 -12.75
N ALA A 371 12.91 -9.92 -12.85
CA ALA A 371 12.51 -11.12 -12.12
C ALA A 371 12.78 -10.99 -10.61
N ILE A 372 13.95 -10.48 -10.21
CA ILE A 372 14.29 -10.22 -8.81
C ILE A 372 13.31 -9.21 -8.19
N SER A 373 13.03 -8.11 -8.90
CA SER A 373 12.04 -7.10 -8.49
C SER A 373 10.64 -7.69 -8.29
N GLN A 374 10.23 -8.59 -9.18
CA GLN A 374 8.93 -9.27 -9.08
C GLN A 374 8.87 -10.25 -7.89
N LEU A 375 9.95 -10.98 -7.60
CA LEU A 375 10.04 -11.84 -6.41
C LEU A 375 9.94 -11.01 -5.11
N ARG A 376 10.67 -9.89 -5.02
CA ARG A 376 10.59 -8.96 -3.89
C ARG A 376 9.18 -8.38 -3.75
N GLY A 377 8.55 -8.02 -4.86
CA GLY A 377 7.14 -7.61 -4.92
C GLY A 377 6.18 -8.62 -4.28
N TRP A 378 6.34 -9.91 -4.58
CA TRP A 378 5.57 -10.97 -3.93
C TRP A 378 5.92 -11.17 -2.46
N ALA A 379 7.19 -11.03 -2.08
CA ALA A 379 7.63 -11.13 -0.70
C ALA A 379 7.05 -10.02 0.19
N TYR A 380 6.89 -8.79 -0.34
CA TYR A 380 6.21 -7.70 0.38
C TYR A 380 4.75 -8.03 0.70
N GLN A 381 4.06 -8.75 -0.19
CA GLN A 381 2.67 -9.17 0.00
C GLN A 381 2.54 -10.46 0.84
N ALA A 382 3.60 -11.27 0.94
CA ALA A 382 3.57 -12.53 1.67
C ALA A 382 3.60 -12.31 3.20
N LYS A 383 3.00 -13.26 3.94
CA LYS A 383 3.00 -13.28 5.42
C LYS A 383 4.45 -13.27 5.95
N ARG A 384 4.67 -12.57 7.07
CA ARG A 384 5.99 -12.34 7.68
C ARG A 384 6.78 -13.64 7.94
N ASP A 385 6.08 -14.73 8.24
CA ASP A 385 6.66 -16.05 8.55
C ASP A 385 7.23 -16.81 7.34
N GLN A 386 6.91 -16.41 6.12
CA GLN A 386 7.44 -17.03 4.89
C GLN A 386 8.76 -16.41 4.42
N ARG A 387 9.22 -15.35 5.08
CA ARG A 387 10.43 -14.62 4.71
C ARG A 387 11.67 -15.26 5.29
N THR A 388 12.79 -15.09 4.59
CA THR A 388 14.13 -15.43 5.09
C THR A 388 14.36 -14.80 6.47
N ALA A 389 14.81 -15.61 7.43
CA ALA A 389 15.06 -15.17 8.80
C ALA A 389 16.10 -14.04 8.84
N TYR A 390 15.95 -13.14 9.81
CA TYR A 390 16.92 -12.06 10.04
C TYR A 390 18.28 -12.66 10.42
N LEU A 391 19.35 -12.15 9.79
CA LEU A 391 20.71 -12.63 10.06
C LEU A 391 21.27 -12.05 11.38
N SER A 392 21.00 -10.77 11.63
CA SER A 392 21.43 -10.04 12.82
C SER A 392 20.63 -8.74 13.00
N GLU A 393 20.88 -8.04 14.11
CA GLU A 393 20.32 -6.71 14.38
C GLU A 393 21.17 -5.56 13.76
N THR A 394 22.31 -5.86 13.12
CA THR A 394 23.15 -4.85 12.47
C THR A 394 22.76 -4.70 11.01
N VAL A 395 22.15 -3.57 10.68
CA VAL A 395 21.49 -3.33 9.39
C VAL A 395 21.89 -1.98 8.80
N ILE A 396 22.12 -1.96 7.49
CA ILE A 396 22.16 -0.74 6.69
C ILE A 396 20.78 -0.56 6.06
N GLU A 397 20.04 0.45 6.50
CA GLU A 397 18.76 0.83 5.91
C GLU A 397 19.00 1.70 4.67
N CYS A 398 18.51 1.22 3.54
CA CYS A 398 18.56 1.90 2.25
C CYS A 398 17.15 2.30 1.81
N ALA A 399 17.06 3.20 0.82
CA ALA A 399 15.80 3.41 0.13
C ALA A 399 15.40 2.14 -0.65
N VAL A 400 14.09 1.91 -0.83
CA VAL A 400 13.58 0.72 -1.52
C VAL A 400 14.16 0.64 -2.93
N SER A 401 14.97 -0.38 -3.16
CA SER A 401 15.69 -0.59 -4.41
C SER A 401 15.58 -2.06 -4.79
N ASP A 402 14.44 -2.40 -5.40
CA ASP A 402 14.08 -3.78 -5.72
C ASP A 402 14.77 -4.31 -6.99
N ASP A 403 15.33 -3.41 -7.81
CA ASP A 403 15.78 -3.69 -9.18
C ASP A 403 17.32 -3.86 -9.30
N ILE A 404 17.99 -4.18 -8.18
CA ILE A 404 19.46 -4.25 -8.10
C ILE A 404 19.96 -5.61 -8.60
N GLU A 405 20.97 -5.58 -9.48
CA GLU A 405 21.74 -6.75 -9.91
C GLU A 405 22.61 -7.30 -8.77
N PRO A 406 22.77 -8.63 -8.64
CA PRO A 406 23.74 -9.19 -7.71
C PRO A 406 25.16 -8.67 -8.00
N VAL A 407 25.71 -7.93 -7.05
CA VAL A 407 27.05 -7.35 -7.17
C VAL A 407 28.12 -8.43 -7.00
N GLU A 408 29.09 -8.49 -7.91
CA GLU A 408 30.26 -9.37 -7.76
C GLU A 408 31.23 -8.76 -6.75
N LEU A 409 31.28 -9.35 -5.56
CA LEU A 409 32.20 -8.98 -4.49
C LEU A 409 33.38 -9.96 -4.44
N LYS A 410 34.61 -9.45 -4.37
CA LYS A 410 35.82 -10.29 -4.30
C LYS A 410 35.76 -11.20 -3.06
N GLY A 411 35.81 -12.51 -3.28
CA GLY A 411 35.78 -13.52 -2.20
C GLY A 411 34.39 -13.92 -1.72
N TYR A 412 33.31 -13.42 -2.33
CA TYR A 412 31.93 -13.81 -2.00
C TYR A 412 31.25 -14.49 -3.19
N THR A 413 30.42 -15.47 -2.87
CA THR A 413 29.46 -16.07 -3.81
C THR A 413 28.07 -15.55 -3.47
N HIS A 414 27.20 -15.35 -4.47
CA HIS A 414 25.83 -14.88 -4.24
C HIS A 414 24.82 -15.99 -4.59
N HIS A 415 23.72 -16.05 -3.83
CA HIS A 415 22.61 -16.96 -4.09
C HIS A 415 21.28 -16.23 -3.87
N ILE A 416 20.35 -16.36 -4.81
CA ILE A 416 19.05 -15.68 -4.74
C ILE A 416 18.01 -16.61 -4.11
N HIS A 417 17.41 -16.17 -3.01
CA HIS A 417 16.34 -16.89 -2.35
C HIS A 417 14.98 -16.66 -3.04
N ARG A 418 13.99 -17.52 -2.75
CA ARG A 418 12.62 -17.44 -3.31
C ARG A 418 11.87 -16.15 -2.98
N ASP A 419 12.35 -15.41 -1.99
CA ASP A 419 11.79 -14.12 -1.56
C ASP A 419 12.42 -12.93 -2.32
N GLY A 420 13.37 -13.20 -3.23
CA GLY A 420 14.14 -12.16 -3.92
C GLY A 420 15.27 -11.55 -3.06
N ALA A 421 15.57 -12.13 -1.90
CA ALA A 421 16.73 -11.77 -1.08
C ALA A 421 18.01 -12.36 -1.68
N ILE A 422 19.07 -11.56 -1.75
CA ILE A 422 20.38 -11.97 -2.26
C ILE A 422 21.26 -12.32 -1.07
N LEU A 423 21.67 -13.58 -0.97
CA LEU A 423 22.51 -14.11 0.09
C LEU A 423 23.97 -14.11 -0.36
N TYR A 424 24.82 -13.36 0.31
CA TYR A 424 26.26 -13.35 0.07
C TYR A 424 26.98 -14.28 1.05
N LYS A 425 27.69 -15.26 0.49
CA LYS A 425 28.40 -16.30 1.23
C LYS A 425 29.91 -16.20 1.03
N LYS A 426 30.65 -16.18 2.15
CA LYS A 426 32.12 -16.31 2.19
C LYS A 426 32.42 -17.70 2.78
N GLU A 427 33.22 -18.50 2.07
CA GLU A 427 33.54 -19.89 2.48
C GLU A 427 32.30 -20.77 2.77
N GLY A 428 31.19 -20.53 2.06
CA GLY A 428 29.94 -21.28 2.23
C GLY A 428 29.03 -20.80 3.37
N VAL A 429 29.48 -19.88 4.23
CA VAL A 429 28.68 -19.28 5.30
C VAL A 429 28.07 -17.96 4.85
N THR A 430 26.77 -17.77 5.09
CA THR A 430 26.05 -16.52 4.76
C THR A 430 26.49 -15.41 5.70
N GLN A 431 27.17 -14.41 5.16
CA GLN A 431 27.70 -13.27 5.92
C GLN A 431 26.83 -12.01 5.73
N MET A 432 26.17 -11.87 4.58
CA MET A 432 25.31 -10.72 4.30
C MET A 432 24.05 -11.13 3.56
N ILE A 433 22.95 -10.44 3.84
CA ILE A 433 21.66 -10.59 3.16
C ILE A 433 21.22 -9.22 2.64
N ASP A 434 21.02 -9.11 1.33
CA ASP A 434 20.44 -7.94 0.70
C ASP A 434 18.96 -8.18 0.36
N ARG A 435 18.08 -7.40 1.00
CA ARG A 435 16.62 -7.40 0.79
C ARG A 435 16.13 -6.25 -0.10
N GLY A 436 17.03 -5.44 -0.67
CA GLY A 436 16.71 -4.21 -1.38
C GLY A 436 16.65 -3.02 -0.44
N GLU A 437 15.67 -2.98 0.47
CA GLU A 437 15.52 -1.92 1.48
C GLU A 437 16.51 -2.03 2.65
N THR A 438 17.00 -3.23 2.96
CA THR A 438 17.94 -3.47 4.05
C THR A 438 19.10 -4.35 3.61
N ILE A 439 20.27 -4.09 4.18
CA ILE A 439 21.44 -4.96 4.08
C ILE A 439 21.78 -5.43 5.50
N GLU A 440 21.56 -6.72 5.76
CA GLU A 440 21.81 -7.35 7.06
C GLU A 440 23.17 -8.03 7.04
N MET A 441 23.94 -7.92 8.12
CA MET A 441 25.30 -8.46 8.21
C MET A 441 25.50 -9.28 9.47
N ALA A 442 25.94 -10.54 9.39
CA ALA A 442 26.13 -11.37 10.60
C ALA A 442 27.20 -10.81 11.54
N ARG A 443 28.39 -10.54 10.99
CA ARG A 443 29.59 -10.15 11.75
C ARG A 443 30.35 -9.05 11.01
N PRO A 444 29.94 -7.78 11.17
CA PRO A 444 30.43 -6.69 10.32
C PRO A 444 31.94 -6.42 10.46
N PHE A 445 32.55 -6.67 11.63
CA PHE A 445 33.95 -6.33 11.92
C PHE A 445 34.92 -7.52 11.99
N GLU A 446 34.52 -8.73 11.61
CA GLU A 446 35.46 -9.85 11.47
C GLU A 446 36.32 -9.69 10.21
N ASN A 447 37.56 -10.22 10.23
CA ASN A 447 38.55 -10.11 9.15
C ASN A 447 38.80 -8.65 8.73
N GLU A 448 39.25 -7.81 9.67
CA GLU A 448 39.59 -6.39 9.44
C GLU A 448 38.43 -5.51 8.92
N GLY A 449 37.18 -5.99 9.01
CA GLY A 449 36.00 -5.24 8.54
C GLY A 449 35.65 -5.46 7.07
N ASP A 450 36.19 -6.50 6.43
CA ASP A 450 35.85 -6.91 5.05
C ASP A 450 34.34 -6.95 4.78
N ASN A 451 33.57 -7.51 5.71
CA ASN A 451 32.11 -7.63 5.60
C ASN A 451 31.44 -6.25 5.59
N MET A 452 31.89 -5.34 6.46
CA MET A 452 31.36 -3.97 6.51
C MET A 452 31.72 -3.20 5.24
N VAL A 453 32.97 -3.29 4.76
CA VAL A 453 33.39 -2.63 3.52
C VAL A 453 32.60 -3.16 2.33
N ALA A 454 32.36 -4.47 2.26
CA ALA A 454 31.51 -5.07 1.24
C ALA A 454 30.05 -4.57 1.33
N GLY A 455 29.48 -4.50 2.54
CA GLY A 455 28.15 -3.93 2.79
C GLY A 455 28.04 -2.45 2.38
N LEU A 456 29.09 -1.66 2.62
CA LEU A 456 29.15 -0.26 2.19
C LEU A 456 29.20 -0.13 0.67
N ARG A 457 29.97 -0.98 -0.03
CA ARG A 457 29.97 -1.04 -1.50
C ARG A 457 28.61 -1.44 -2.07
N LEU A 458 27.91 -2.36 -1.42
CA LEU A 458 26.53 -2.70 -1.79
C LEU A 458 25.61 -1.49 -1.61
N ALA A 459 25.71 -0.78 -0.47
CA ALA A 459 24.92 0.41 -0.19
C ALA A 459 25.21 1.57 -1.16
N GLU A 460 26.45 1.70 -1.63
CA GLU A 460 26.88 2.70 -2.60
C GLU A 460 26.13 2.56 -3.93
N GLN A 461 25.93 1.34 -4.41
CA GLN A 461 25.21 1.05 -5.65
C GLN A 461 23.69 1.27 -5.53
N LYS A 462 23.17 1.42 -4.31
CA LYS A 462 21.75 1.73 -4.07
C LYS A 462 21.48 3.22 -4.11
N SER A 463 20.21 3.61 -4.13
CA SER A 463 19.81 5.02 -4.05
C SER A 463 20.35 5.71 -2.79
N GLY A 464 20.79 6.96 -2.94
CA GLY A 464 21.21 7.85 -1.84
C GLY A 464 20.06 8.50 -1.06
N GLU A 465 18.80 8.27 -1.45
CA GLU A 465 17.62 8.90 -0.83
C GLU A 465 17.42 8.55 0.64
N LYS A 466 17.89 7.37 1.06
CA LYS A 466 17.89 6.93 2.46
C LYS A 466 19.09 6.01 2.64
N ARG A 467 19.99 6.36 3.56
CA ARG A 467 21.16 5.57 3.99
C ARG A 467 21.40 5.82 5.47
N VAL A 468 21.01 4.85 6.30
CA VAL A 468 21.08 4.95 7.77
C VAL A 468 21.60 3.64 8.35
N PHE A 469 22.52 3.71 9.30
CA PHE A 469 22.93 2.54 10.09
C PHE A 469 21.98 2.32 11.27
N SER A 470 21.50 1.09 11.43
CA SER A 470 20.60 0.67 12.50
C SER A 470 21.21 -0.53 13.23
N GLY A 471 21.34 -0.46 14.55
CA GLY A 471 21.97 -1.50 15.36
C GLY A 471 22.59 -0.96 16.67
N PRO A 472 23.41 -1.78 17.36
CA PRO A 472 24.10 -1.39 18.58
C PRO A 472 24.96 -0.13 18.40
N ARG A 473 25.08 0.68 19.45
CA ARG A 473 25.81 1.96 19.40
C ARG A 473 27.26 1.81 18.93
N GLU A 474 27.95 0.76 19.39
CA GLU A 474 29.33 0.46 18.98
C GLU A 474 29.44 0.17 17.48
N TYR A 475 28.43 -0.48 16.90
CA TYR A 475 28.37 -0.75 15.47
C TYR A 475 28.22 0.53 14.67
N VAL A 476 27.28 1.41 15.06
CA VAL A 476 27.05 2.69 14.39
C VAL A 476 28.30 3.57 14.43
N GLU A 477 29.00 3.61 15.58
CA GLU A 477 30.21 4.42 15.76
C GLU A 477 31.36 3.95 14.85
N LYS A 478 31.64 2.64 14.83
CA LYS A 478 32.67 2.07 13.95
C LYS A 478 32.30 2.10 12.47
N ALA A 479 31.01 1.97 12.14
CA ALA A 479 30.50 2.10 10.78
C ALA A 479 30.71 3.53 10.25
N CYS A 480 30.37 4.55 11.04
CA CYS A 480 30.60 5.95 10.67
C CYS A 480 32.09 6.27 10.48
N SER A 481 32.99 5.73 11.31
CA SER A 481 34.43 5.93 11.11
C SER A 481 34.93 5.29 9.82
N LEU A 482 34.46 4.07 9.49
CA LEU A 482 34.82 3.40 8.24
C LEU A 482 34.30 4.13 7.01
N VAL A 483 33.09 4.73 7.06
CA VAL A 483 32.57 5.57 5.97
C VAL A 483 33.45 6.79 5.73
N ARG A 484 33.94 7.42 6.81
CA ARG A 484 34.90 8.52 6.70
C ARG A 484 36.18 8.08 6.01
N ASP A 485 36.79 6.98 6.46
CA ASP A 485 38.02 6.45 5.88
C ASP A 485 37.82 6.06 4.39
N LEU A 486 36.65 5.53 4.03
CA LEU A 486 36.27 5.22 2.66
C LEU A 486 36.11 6.48 1.79
N ASN A 487 35.51 7.55 2.33
CA ASN A 487 35.35 8.82 1.64
C ASN A 487 36.69 9.58 1.49
N GLU A 488 37.64 9.39 2.40
CA GLU A 488 38.99 9.96 2.31
C GLU A 488 39.85 9.24 1.27
N MET A 489 39.65 7.93 1.08
CA MET A 489 40.45 7.06 0.21
C MET A 489 39.80 6.77 -1.16
N GLY A 490 38.50 7.05 -1.32
CA GLY A 490 37.70 6.68 -2.49
C GLY A 490 37.44 7.84 -3.47
N GLU A 491 37.08 7.50 -4.71
CA GLU A 491 36.70 8.48 -5.75
C GLU A 491 35.25 8.99 -5.58
N THR A 492 34.41 8.27 -4.85
CA THR A 492 32.97 8.53 -4.64
C THR A 492 32.66 8.73 -3.16
N SER A 493 31.85 9.75 -2.84
CA SER A 493 31.44 10.03 -1.46
C SER A 493 30.12 9.35 -1.11
N LEU A 494 30.14 8.51 -0.08
CA LEU A 494 28.94 7.92 0.51
C LEU A 494 28.35 8.89 1.54
N THR A 495 27.19 9.45 1.23
CA THR A 495 26.45 10.35 2.12
C THR A 495 25.40 9.60 2.94
N LEU A 496 25.32 9.92 4.24
CA LEU A 496 24.31 9.39 5.16
C LEU A 496 23.16 10.38 5.28
N THR A 497 21.93 9.87 5.40
CA THR A 497 20.73 10.72 5.44
C THR A 497 20.36 11.17 6.85
N ASP A 498 20.85 10.50 7.89
CA ASP A 498 20.63 10.94 9.26
C ASP A 498 21.62 12.04 9.66
N SER A 499 21.08 13.18 10.12
CA SER A 499 21.83 14.35 10.55
C SER A 499 22.84 14.08 11.67
N LEU A 500 22.54 13.16 12.60
CA LEU A 500 23.44 12.81 13.70
C LEU A 500 24.62 11.96 13.22
N GLN A 501 24.36 10.99 12.34
CA GLN A 501 25.40 10.16 11.74
C GLN A 501 26.29 10.98 10.79
N GLN A 502 25.70 11.92 10.03
CA GLN A 502 26.45 12.82 9.15
C GLN A 502 27.42 13.71 9.94
N LYS A 503 26.98 14.30 11.06
CA LYS A 503 27.86 15.08 11.95
C LYS A 503 29.05 14.26 12.43
N ARG A 504 28.83 12.99 12.79
CA ARG A 504 29.89 12.07 13.25
C ARG A 504 30.88 11.70 12.15
N VAL A 505 30.43 11.53 10.91
CA VAL A 505 31.34 11.30 9.76
C VAL A 505 32.24 12.52 9.54
N CYS A 506 31.74 13.73 9.80
CA CYS A 506 32.50 14.98 9.68
C CYS A 506 33.34 15.34 10.92
N GLU A 507 33.26 14.60 12.04
CA GLU A 507 34.05 14.89 13.23
C GLU A 507 35.54 14.53 13.01
N ILE A 508 36.41 15.53 13.26
CA ILE A 508 37.88 15.44 13.14
C ILE A 508 38.43 14.45 14.16
N ARG A 509 39.46 13.66 13.78
CA ARG A 509 40.12 12.71 14.69
C ARG A 509 40.56 13.43 15.97
N PRO A 510 40.45 12.80 17.16
CA PRO A 510 41.04 13.35 18.38
C PRO A 510 42.55 13.60 18.26
N GLN A 511 43.23 12.87 17.38
CA GLN A 511 44.67 12.99 17.11
C GLN A 511 45.03 14.15 16.16
N ASP A 512 44.06 14.69 15.41
CA ASP A 512 44.25 15.82 14.48
C ASP A 512 43.72 17.15 15.04
N LYS A 513 43.30 17.18 16.32
CA LYS A 513 43.00 18.44 17.00
C LYS A 513 44.32 19.22 17.15
N PRO A 514 44.44 20.45 16.62
CA PRO A 514 45.60 21.28 16.91
C PRO A 514 45.67 21.48 18.43
N ALA A 515 46.86 21.29 19.01
CA ALA A 515 47.08 21.47 20.44
C ALA A 515 46.56 22.86 20.86
N PRO A 516 45.89 22.98 22.02
CA PRO A 516 45.41 24.26 22.49
C PRO A 516 46.61 25.21 22.62
N ILE A 517 46.52 26.36 21.96
CA ILE A 517 47.54 27.41 22.03
C ILE A 517 47.61 27.88 23.48
N SER A 518 48.67 27.47 24.19
CA SER A 518 48.97 27.90 25.54
C SER A 518 49.46 29.34 25.52
N PHE A 519 48.60 30.29 25.89
CA PHE A 519 49.01 31.66 26.20
C PHE A 519 49.55 31.74 27.62
N ASP A 520 50.77 31.24 27.83
CA ASP A 520 51.57 31.60 28.99
C ASP A 520 52.82 32.33 28.49
N SER A 521 52.80 33.66 28.59
CA SER A 521 53.99 34.50 28.51
C SER A 521 54.10 35.30 29.80
N PRO A 522 55.01 34.95 30.72
CA PRO A 522 55.51 35.90 31.69
C PRO A 522 56.83 36.44 31.15
N ASN A 523 56.85 37.73 30.80
CA ASN A 523 57.96 38.65 31.04
C ASN A 523 57.78 39.88 30.17
N LEU A 524 57.39 40.97 30.81
CA LEU A 524 57.95 42.31 30.62
C LEU A 524 57.45 43.14 31.82
N THR A 525 58.30 43.21 32.83
CA THR A 525 58.28 44.18 33.94
C THR A 525 58.62 45.59 33.42
N PRO A 526 58.33 46.64 34.22
CA PRO A 526 57.41 47.73 33.89
C PRO A 526 57.93 48.80 32.93
#